data_AF-A0AAW6AN94-F1
#
_entry.id   AF-A0AAW6AN94-F1
#
_cell.length_a   1.000
_cell.length_b   1.000
_cell.length_c   1.000
_cell.angle_alpha   90.00
_cell.angle_beta   90.00
_cell.angle_gamma   90.00
#
_symmetry.space_group_name_H-M   'P 1'
#
loop_
_entity.id
_entity.type
_entity.pdbx_description
1 polymer ?
#
loop_
_entity_poly.entity_id
_entity_poly.type
_entity_poly.pdbx_seq_one_letter_code
_entity_poly.pdbx_strand_id
1 'polypeptide(L)'
;MKTRADIYGQEATELLRLISLYPGLIQCQLAGFFPGKDSAVVYGLLSHLKRQGRAEQSISGGWFPYGKKHQADFGLIQSVWVLLDIIDRVEYHSPGDFPAKVIFFSGGEIYEIVYVAVSQEALIAHALKQDARQDSRRIVLVEEPDQIPLLDFPSISGFCTVSSSGQVLYYQRANGGT
;
A
#
# COMPACT_ATOMS: atom_id res chain seq x y z
N MET A 1 -12.76 -17.50 26.06
CA MET A 1 -12.77 -18.18 24.74
C MET A 1 -13.53 -17.30 23.77
N LYS A 2 -12.93 -16.87 22.66
CA LYS A 2 -13.66 -16.18 21.58
C LYS A 2 -14.42 -17.22 20.76
N THR A 3 -15.69 -16.97 20.41
CA THR A 3 -16.46 -17.89 19.57
C THR A 3 -16.07 -17.74 18.10
N ARG A 4 -16.41 -18.72 17.26
CA ARG A 4 -16.18 -18.64 15.79
C ARG A 4 -16.89 -17.43 15.18
N ALA A 5 -18.05 -17.03 15.72
CA ALA A 5 -18.79 -15.85 15.28
C ALA A 5 -18.06 -14.55 15.63
N ASP A 6 -17.44 -14.47 16.82
CA ASP A 6 -16.69 -13.28 17.25
C ASP A 6 -15.44 -13.06 16.38
N ILE A 7 -14.75 -14.15 16.03
CA ILE A 7 -13.58 -14.11 15.14
C ILE A 7 -14.01 -13.64 13.75
N TYR A 8 -15.07 -14.22 13.19
CA TYR A 8 -15.60 -13.83 11.88
C TYR A 8 -16.05 -12.35 11.85
N GLY A 9 -16.68 -11.88 12.93
CA GLY A 9 -17.08 -10.48 13.06
C GLY A 9 -15.90 -9.51 13.17
N GLN A 10 -14.84 -9.90 13.89
CA GLN A 10 -13.61 -9.12 13.99
C GLN A 10 -12.91 -9.02 12.63
N GLU A 11 -12.82 -10.13 11.89
CA GLU A 11 -12.20 -10.18 10.57
C GLU A 11 -13.00 -9.38 9.52
N ALA A 12 -14.33 -9.47 9.53
CA ALA A 12 -15.18 -8.63 8.67
C ALA A 12 -14.99 -7.13 8.97
N THR A 13 -14.81 -6.77 10.23
CA THR A 13 -14.57 -5.39 10.65
C THR A 13 -13.20 -4.89 10.18
N GLU A 14 -12.16 -5.70 10.33
CA GLU A 14 -10.82 -5.36 9.85
C GLU A 14 -10.78 -5.25 8.33
N LEU A 15 -11.41 -6.18 7.62
CA LEU A 15 -11.49 -6.12 6.16
C LEU A 15 -12.21 -4.85 5.67
N LEU A 16 -13.29 -4.44 6.34
CA LEU A 16 -13.95 -3.18 6.01
C LEU A 16 -13.08 -1.96 6.33
N ARG A 17 -12.31 -2.00 7.43
CA ARG A 17 -11.32 -0.97 7.75
C ARG A 17 -10.30 -0.86 6.63
N LEU A 18 -9.74 -1.97 6.15
CA LEU A 18 -8.78 -1.99 5.04
C LEU A 18 -9.37 -1.41 3.75
N ILE A 19 -10.60 -1.78 3.39
CA ILE A 19 -11.32 -1.19 2.24
C ILE A 19 -11.50 0.32 2.40
N SER A 20 -11.68 0.79 3.63
CA SER A 20 -11.85 2.22 3.92
C SER A 20 -10.53 2.99 3.92
N LEU A 21 -9.44 2.38 4.40
CA LEU A 21 -8.10 2.97 4.37
C LEU A 21 -7.54 2.99 2.95
N TYR A 22 -7.76 1.91 2.19
CA TYR A 22 -7.20 1.70 0.87
C TYR A 22 -8.33 1.42 -0.15
N PRO A 23 -9.13 2.42 -0.51
CA PRO A 23 -10.20 2.24 -1.48
C PRO A 23 -9.61 1.90 -2.87
N GLY A 24 -10.21 0.91 -3.52
CA GLY A 24 -9.83 0.45 -4.86
C GLY A 24 -8.93 -0.77 -4.91
N LEU A 25 -8.50 -1.32 -3.76
CA LEU A 25 -7.73 -2.57 -3.73
C LEU A 25 -8.52 -3.74 -4.31
N ILE A 26 -7.83 -4.61 -5.03
CA ILE A 26 -8.40 -5.84 -5.58
C ILE A 26 -8.39 -6.97 -4.55
N GLN A 27 -9.14 -8.04 -4.83
CA GLN A 27 -9.36 -9.15 -3.89
C GLN A 27 -8.06 -9.78 -3.37
N CYS A 28 -7.07 -10.02 -4.25
CA CYS A 28 -5.80 -10.62 -3.83
C CYS A 28 -4.97 -9.68 -2.94
N GLN A 29 -5.01 -8.36 -3.14
CA GLN A 29 -4.36 -7.41 -2.22
C GLN A 29 -5.02 -7.44 -0.85
N LEU A 30 -6.35 -7.45 -0.80
CA LEU A 30 -7.09 -7.53 0.47
C LEU A 30 -6.83 -8.84 1.20
N ALA A 31 -6.69 -9.95 0.48
CA ALA A 31 -6.28 -11.23 1.06
C ALA A 31 -4.85 -11.19 1.61
N GLY A 32 -3.94 -10.44 0.97
CA GLY A 32 -2.55 -10.27 1.40
C GLY A 32 -2.40 -9.70 2.82
N PHE A 33 -3.36 -8.93 3.33
CA PHE A 33 -3.35 -8.43 4.71
C PHE A 33 -3.65 -9.49 5.77
N PHE A 34 -3.99 -10.73 5.37
CA PHE A 34 -4.28 -11.84 6.27
C PHE A 34 -3.31 -13.00 6.04
N PRO A 35 -2.01 -12.85 6.36
CA PRO A 35 -1.02 -13.90 6.15
C PRO A 35 -1.42 -15.21 6.83
N GLY A 36 -1.21 -16.33 6.13
CA GLY A 36 -1.57 -17.67 6.60
C GLY A 36 -3.07 -17.99 6.55
N LYS A 37 -3.93 -17.08 6.08
CA LYS A 37 -5.37 -17.34 5.89
C LYS A 37 -5.65 -17.75 4.45
N ASP A 38 -6.55 -18.72 4.28
CA ASP A 38 -7.06 -19.08 2.97
C ASP A 38 -7.82 -17.90 2.34
N SER A 39 -7.39 -17.48 1.15
CA SER A 39 -8.00 -16.39 0.39
C SER A 39 -9.51 -16.59 0.17
N ALA A 40 -9.99 -17.84 0.08
CA ALA A 40 -11.42 -18.15 -0.04
C ALA A 40 -12.23 -17.63 1.16
N VAL A 41 -11.65 -17.63 2.36
CA VAL A 41 -12.30 -17.06 3.57
C VAL A 41 -12.44 -15.55 3.44
N VAL A 42 -11.38 -14.87 3.00
CA VAL A 42 -11.41 -13.42 2.78
C VAL A 42 -12.42 -13.05 1.70
N TYR A 43 -12.50 -13.83 0.62
CA TYR A 43 -13.47 -13.60 -0.46
C TYR A 43 -14.92 -13.85 0.00
N GLY A 44 -15.12 -14.83 0.89
CA GLY A 44 -16.39 -15.02 1.58
C GLY A 44 -16.79 -13.82 2.43
N LEU A 45 -15.84 -13.23 3.17
CA LEU A 45 -16.06 -12.01 3.95
C LEU A 45 -16.39 -10.79 3.06
N LEU A 46 -15.68 -10.62 1.95
CA LEU A 46 -15.99 -9.58 0.95
C LEU A 46 -17.42 -9.72 0.41
N SER A 47 -17.81 -10.95 0.07
CA SER A 47 -19.16 -11.26 -0.40
C SER A 47 -20.20 -10.96 0.67
N HIS A 48 -19.90 -11.24 1.94
CA HIS A 48 -20.76 -10.92 3.08
C HIS A 48 -20.93 -9.41 3.27
N LEU A 49 -19.82 -8.64 3.26
CA LEU A 49 -19.84 -7.18 3.36
C LEU A 49 -20.62 -6.53 2.22
N LYS A 50 -20.51 -7.08 1.00
CA LYS A 50 -21.29 -6.64 -0.16
C LYS A 50 -22.79 -6.85 0.03
N ARG A 51 -23.21 -8.04 0.48
CA ARG A 51 -24.64 -8.32 0.76
C ARG A 51 -25.21 -7.43 1.86
N GLN A 52 -24.38 -7.01 2.82
CA GLN A 52 -24.77 -6.08 3.89
C GLN A 52 -24.80 -4.61 3.45
N GLY A 53 -24.42 -4.28 2.20
CA GLY A 53 -24.34 -2.90 1.74
C GLY A 53 -23.26 -2.09 2.48
N ARG A 54 -22.17 -2.75 2.92
CA ARG A 54 -21.05 -2.08 3.62
C ARG A 54 -19.87 -1.81 2.70
N ALA A 55 -19.68 -2.66 1.69
CA ALA A 55 -18.68 -2.49 0.65
C ALA A 55 -19.28 -2.83 -0.72
N GLU A 56 -18.65 -2.36 -1.77
CA GLU A 56 -19.00 -2.69 -3.15
C GLU A 56 -17.76 -2.85 -4.01
N GLN A 57 -17.91 -3.59 -5.10
CA GLN A 57 -16.83 -3.84 -6.05
C GLN A 57 -17.12 -3.07 -7.34
N SER A 58 -16.14 -2.31 -7.82
CA SER A 58 -16.21 -1.63 -9.11
C SER A 58 -16.12 -2.61 -10.27
N ILE A 59 -16.40 -2.12 -11.49
CA ILE A 59 -16.24 -2.88 -12.73
C ILE A 59 -14.77 -3.30 -12.94
N SER A 60 -13.81 -2.48 -12.49
CA SER A 60 -12.38 -2.79 -12.54
C SER A 60 -11.92 -3.81 -11.48
N GLY A 61 -12.84 -4.30 -10.63
CA GLY A 61 -12.56 -5.31 -9.62
C GLY A 61 -12.06 -4.76 -8.27
N GLY A 62 -11.85 -3.44 -8.16
CA GLY A 62 -11.44 -2.77 -6.92
C GLY A 62 -12.60 -2.64 -5.92
N TRP A 63 -12.29 -2.75 -4.64
CA TRP A 63 -13.28 -2.69 -3.56
C TRP A 63 -13.32 -1.32 -2.88
N PHE A 64 -14.52 -0.82 -2.63
CA PHE A 64 -14.79 0.49 -2.05
C PHE A 64 -15.80 0.39 -0.91
N PRO A 65 -15.80 1.34 0.04
CA PRO A 65 -16.91 1.48 0.98
C PRO A 65 -18.20 1.79 0.21
N TYR A 66 -19.31 1.18 0.62
CA TYR A 66 -20.59 1.35 -0.06
C TYR A 66 -21.05 2.81 -0.11
N GLY A 67 -21.55 3.25 -1.25
CA GLY A 67 -22.11 4.60 -1.43
C GLY A 67 -21.07 5.72 -1.49
N LYS A 68 -19.77 5.39 -1.53
CA LYS A 68 -18.69 6.35 -1.81
C LYS A 68 -18.41 6.39 -3.31
N LYS A 69 -18.00 7.56 -3.82
CA LYS A 69 -17.53 7.66 -5.20
C LYS A 69 -16.32 6.74 -5.40
N HIS A 70 -16.31 5.99 -6.48
CA HIS A 70 -15.17 5.13 -6.84
C HIS A 70 -14.07 6.02 -7.42
N GLN A 71 -13.21 6.53 -6.55
CA GLN A 71 -11.98 7.22 -6.95
C GLN A 71 -10.80 6.34 -6.54
N ALA A 72 -10.29 5.57 -7.50
CA ALA A 72 -9.08 4.79 -7.31
C ALA A 72 -7.85 5.69 -7.42
N ASP A 73 -6.96 5.61 -6.43
CA ASP A 73 -5.62 6.18 -6.53
C ASP A 73 -4.67 5.06 -6.98
N PHE A 74 -4.25 5.12 -8.24
CA PHE A 74 -3.37 4.11 -8.82
C PHE A 74 -2.05 4.00 -8.04
N GLY A 75 -1.45 5.13 -7.67
CA GLY A 75 -0.21 5.13 -6.90
C GLY A 75 -0.36 4.51 -5.52
N LEU A 76 -1.51 4.71 -4.86
CA LEU A 76 -1.85 4.04 -3.60
C LEU A 76 -1.99 2.52 -3.79
N ILE A 77 -2.74 2.10 -4.81
CA ILE A 77 -2.95 0.68 -5.13
C ILE A 77 -1.62 -0.01 -5.42
N GLN A 78 -0.72 0.63 -6.18
CA GLN A 78 0.63 0.12 -6.43
C GLN A 78 1.48 0.09 -5.15
N SER A 79 1.41 1.12 -4.32
CA SER A 79 2.15 1.20 -3.05
C SER A 79 1.74 0.10 -2.06
N VAL A 80 0.48 -0.35 -2.09
CA VAL A 80 0.03 -1.45 -1.25
C VAL A 80 0.69 -2.77 -1.63
N TRP A 81 1.09 -3.01 -2.89
CA TRP A 81 1.88 -4.20 -3.23
C TRP A 81 3.23 -4.23 -2.52
N VAL A 82 3.89 -3.06 -2.44
CA VAL A 82 5.14 -2.90 -1.71
C VAL A 82 4.92 -3.13 -0.20
N LEU A 83 3.83 -2.61 0.37
CA LEU A 83 3.47 -2.88 1.77
C LEU A 83 3.24 -4.37 2.01
N LEU A 84 2.52 -5.05 1.11
CA LEU A 84 2.16 -6.46 1.23
C LEU A 84 3.38 -7.40 1.17
N ASP A 85 4.39 -7.06 0.38
CA ASP A 85 5.64 -7.83 0.28
C ASP A 85 6.43 -7.91 1.61
N ILE A 86 6.19 -6.95 2.51
CA ILE A 86 6.84 -6.86 3.82
C ILE A 86 5.87 -6.95 5.00
N ILE A 87 4.60 -7.28 4.76
CA ILE A 87 3.51 -7.16 5.74
C ILE A 87 3.76 -7.93 7.04
N ASP A 88 4.45 -9.07 6.96
CA ASP A 88 4.78 -9.91 8.12
C ASP A 88 5.72 -9.22 9.14
N ARG A 89 6.34 -8.11 8.75
CA ARG A 89 7.23 -7.29 9.59
C ARG A 89 6.60 -5.96 9.99
N VAL A 90 5.41 -5.64 9.49
CA VAL A 90 4.73 -4.37 9.71
C VAL A 90 3.94 -4.43 11.01
N GLU A 91 4.18 -3.48 11.91
CA GLU A 91 3.51 -3.38 13.20
C GLU A 91 2.26 -2.48 13.13
N TYR A 92 2.32 -1.45 12.29
CA TYR A 92 1.22 -0.52 12.03
C TYR A 92 1.34 0.04 10.62
N HIS A 93 0.22 0.31 9.96
CA HIS A 93 0.20 1.00 8.67
C HIS A 93 -1.02 1.91 8.52
N SER A 94 -0.87 2.95 7.70
CA SER A 94 -1.94 3.85 7.30
C SER A 94 -1.69 4.41 5.90
N PRO A 95 -2.70 5.02 5.26
CA PRO A 95 -2.46 5.94 4.16
C PRO A 95 -1.53 7.07 4.60
N GLY A 96 -0.73 7.58 3.67
CA GLY A 96 0.11 8.75 3.85
C GLY A 96 -0.46 9.99 3.18
N ASP A 97 0.04 11.14 3.59
CA ASP A 97 -0.19 12.41 2.90
C ASP A 97 0.90 12.67 1.87
N PHE A 98 0.56 13.47 0.84
CA PHE A 98 1.49 13.81 -0.22
C PHE A 98 2.83 14.31 0.34
N PRO A 99 3.97 13.79 -0.14
CA PRO A 99 4.13 12.90 -1.30
C PRO A 99 4.07 11.39 -1.00
N ALA A 100 3.89 10.97 0.25
CA ALA A 100 3.75 9.56 0.61
C ALA A 100 2.37 9.02 0.24
N LYS A 101 2.30 7.74 -0.12
CA LYS A 101 1.04 7.00 -0.33
C LYS A 101 0.68 6.13 0.85
N VAL A 102 1.68 5.52 1.47
CA VAL A 102 1.53 4.64 2.63
C VAL A 102 2.60 5.01 3.65
N ILE A 103 2.23 5.01 4.93
CA ILE A 103 3.16 5.10 6.05
C ILE A 103 3.01 3.83 6.86
N PHE A 104 4.12 3.24 7.29
CA PHE A 104 4.10 2.08 8.16
C PHE A 104 5.25 2.08 9.17
N PHE A 105 5.05 1.38 10.27
CA PHE A 105 6.04 1.18 11.32
C PHE A 105 6.56 -0.25 11.29
N SER A 106 7.88 -0.40 11.35
CA SER A 106 8.53 -1.71 11.41
C SER A 106 9.86 -1.62 12.14
N GLY A 107 10.06 -2.45 13.16
CA GLY A 107 11.36 -2.61 13.81
C GLY A 107 11.87 -1.34 14.51
N GLY A 108 10.97 -0.50 15.04
CA GLY A 108 11.33 0.75 15.68
C GLY A 108 11.44 1.96 14.74
N GLU A 109 11.26 1.77 13.43
CA GLU A 109 11.45 2.82 12.43
C GLU A 109 10.16 3.12 11.64
N ILE A 110 10.00 4.39 11.24
CA ILE A 110 8.91 4.83 10.37
C ILE A 110 9.38 4.73 8.93
N TYR A 111 8.55 4.12 8.09
CA TYR A 111 8.75 4.02 6.66
C TYR A 111 7.62 4.71 5.91
N GLU A 112 7.97 5.33 4.79
CA GLU A 112 7.04 5.91 3.83
C GLU A 112 7.25 5.23 2.47
N ILE A 113 6.15 4.83 1.83
CA ILE A 113 6.15 4.40 0.43
C ILE A 113 5.74 5.59 -0.42
N VAL A 114 6.65 6.05 -1.28
CA VAL A 114 6.45 7.19 -2.17
C VAL A 114 6.34 6.67 -3.58
N TYR A 115 5.17 6.80 -4.19
CA TYR A 115 4.97 6.48 -5.60
C TYR A 115 5.31 7.67 -6.48
N VAL A 116 6.09 7.44 -7.53
CA VAL A 116 6.55 8.46 -8.49
C VAL A 116 6.15 8.03 -9.89
N ALA A 117 5.06 8.63 -10.39
CA ALA A 117 4.66 8.45 -11.79
C ALA A 117 5.70 9.05 -12.73
N VAL A 118 5.80 8.52 -13.95
CA VAL A 118 6.63 9.10 -15.02
C VAL A 118 6.30 10.59 -15.18
N SER A 119 7.35 11.42 -15.28
CA SER A 119 7.27 12.89 -15.36
C SER A 119 6.89 13.63 -14.06
N GLN A 120 6.76 12.93 -12.92
CA GLN A 120 6.57 13.57 -11.60
C GLN A 120 7.85 13.63 -10.76
N GLU A 121 8.99 13.19 -11.28
CA GLU A 121 10.23 13.04 -10.53
C GLU A 121 10.68 14.35 -9.91
N ALA A 122 10.67 15.44 -10.69
CA ALA A 122 11.06 16.76 -10.23
C ALA A 122 10.12 17.31 -9.13
N LEU A 123 8.80 17.07 -9.26
CA LEU A 123 7.82 17.49 -8.27
C LEU A 123 8.03 16.77 -6.94
N ILE A 124 8.15 15.44 -6.97
CA ILE A 124 8.34 14.63 -5.77
C ILE A 124 9.69 14.93 -5.12
N ALA A 125 10.77 15.01 -5.91
CA ALA A 125 12.09 15.34 -5.39
C ALA A 125 12.12 16.73 -4.74
N HIS A 126 11.43 17.71 -5.31
CA HIS A 126 11.32 19.04 -4.71
C HIS A 126 10.56 19.00 -3.38
N ALA A 127 9.39 18.35 -3.34
CA ALA A 127 8.58 18.23 -2.13
C ALA A 127 9.36 17.55 -1.00
N LEU A 128 10.08 16.46 -1.30
CA LEU A 128 10.83 15.70 -0.29
C LEU A 128 12.14 16.37 0.15
N LYS A 129 12.72 17.26 -0.67
CA LYS A 129 13.86 18.09 -0.25
C LYS A 129 13.45 19.17 0.76
N GLN A 130 12.20 19.62 0.69
CA GLN A 130 11.65 20.61 1.63
C GLN A 130 11.05 19.98 2.88
N ASP A 131 10.89 18.65 2.89
CA ASP A 131 10.32 17.93 4.00
C ASP A 131 11.29 17.87 5.18
N ALA A 132 10.92 18.53 6.28
CA ALA A 132 11.70 18.56 7.51
C ALA A 132 11.62 17.25 8.31
N ARG A 133 10.76 16.30 7.93
CA ARG A 133 10.69 14.97 8.55
C ARG A 133 11.93 14.18 8.16
N GLN A 134 12.88 14.09 9.08
CA GLN A 134 14.14 13.37 8.88
C GLN A 134 14.13 11.94 9.46
N ASP A 135 13.12 11.61 10.27
CA ASP A 135 13.06 10.34 10.99
C ASP A 135 12.36 9.21 10.21
N SER A 136 11.89 9.47 8.98
CA SER A 136 11.28 8.45 8.11
C SER A 136 12.26 7.94 7.06
N ARG A 137 12.22 6.63 6.81
CA ARG A 137 12.89 5.97 5.67
C ARG A 137 11.94 5.87 4.49
N ARG A 138 12.43 6.10 3.28
CA ARG A 138 11.59 6.22 2.08
C ARG A 138 11.88 5.09 1.10
N ILE A 139 10.88 4.24 0.88
CA ILE A 139 10.87 3.28 -0.22
C ILE A 139 10.22 3.96 -1.42
N VAL A 140 10.99 4.15 -2.49
CA VAL A 140 10.54 4.89 -3.67
C VAL A 140 10.05 3.91 -4.72
N LEU A 141 8.76 3.92 -4.99
CA LEU A 141 8.11 3.13 -6.02
C LEU A 141 8.06 3.94 -7.32
N VAL A 142 8.80 3.50 -8.32
CA VAL A 142 8.82 4.08 -9.66
C VAL A 142 8.02 3.18 -10.61
N GLU A 143 7.51 3.75 -11.70
CA GLU A 143 6.88 2.98 -12.78
C GLU A 143 7.94 2.33 -13.65
N GLU A 144 9.03 3.05 -13.93
CA GLU A 144 10.12 2.61 -14.78
C GLU A 144 11.48 2.79 -14.07
N PRO A 145 12.42 1.82 -14.19
CA PRO A 145 13.75 1.94 -13.58
C PRO A 145 14.54 3.17 -14.04
N ASP A 146 14.28 3.68 -15.24
CA ASP A 146 14.92 4.86 -15.82
C ASP A 146 14.62 6.16 -15.05
N GLN A 147 13.62 6.15 -14.17
CA GLN A 147 13.33 7.28 -13.27
C GLN A 147 14.32 7.38 -12.11
N ILE A 148 14.94 6.27 -11.70
CA ILE A 148 15.80 6.19 -10.50
C ILE A 148 16.95 7.21 -10.52
N PRO A 149 17.69 7.40 -11.63
CA PRO A 149 18.76 8.40 -11.69
C PRO A 149 18.29 9.85 -11.55
N LEU A 150 17.00 10.14 -11.75
CA LEU A 150 16.41 11.47 -11.66
C LEU A 150 15.96 11.83 -10.23
N LEU A 151 15.92 10.84 -9.33
CA LEU A 151 15.36 10.95 -8.00
C LEU A 151 16.48 11.02 -6.96
N ASP A 152 16.72 12.23 -6.49
CA ASP A 152 17.74 12.50 -5.46
C ASP A 152 17.15 13.39 -4.38
N PHE A 153 16.84 12.80 -3.22
CA PHE A 153 16.32 13.49 -2.03
C PHE A 153 16.66 12.69 -0.75
N PRO A 154 16.55 13.30 0.45
CA PRO A 154 16.98 12.66 1.69
C PRO A 154 16.20 11.39 2.04
N SER A 155 16.83 10.54 2.86
CA SER A 155 16.21 9.38 3.51
C SER A 155 15.67 8.27 2.61
N ILE A 156 16.09 8.21 1.34
CA ILE A 156 15.79 7.07 0.46
C ILE A 156 16.47 5.82 1.01
N SER A 157 15.68 4.79 1.33
CA SER A 157 16.18 3.47 1.76
C SER A 157 16.28 2.47 0.61
N GLY A 158 15.59 2.74 -0.52
CA GLY A 158 15.64 1.89 -1.70
C GLY A 158 14.62 2.31 -2.76
N PHE A 159 14.76 1.74 -3.96
CA PHE A 159 13.81 1.90 -5.05
C PHE A 159 13.14 0.57 -5.36
N CYS A 160 11.95 0.61 -5.95
CA CYS A 160 11.30 -0.58 -6.47
C CYS A 160 10.36 -0.26 -7.65
N THR A 161 10.02 -1.29 -8.40
CA THR A 161 8.91 -1.31 -9.37
C THR A 161 7.92 -2.40 -8.95
N VAL A 162 6.69 -2.29 -9.44
CA VAL A 162 5.65 -3.31 -9.24
C VAL A 162 5.13 -3.76 -10.60
N SER A 163 5.11 -5.07 -10.83
CA SER A 163 4.58 -5.65 -12.07
C SER A 163 3.05 -5.62 -12.09
N SER A 164 2.46 -5.90 -13.26
CA SER A 164 1.01 -6.05 -13.40
C SER A 164 0.41 -7.20 -12.58
N SER A 165 1.23 -8.18 -12.15
CA SER A 165 0.83 -9.27 -11.25
C SER A 165 1.03 -8.94 -9.77
N GLY A 166 1.53 -7.75 -9.43
CA GLY A 166 1.79 -7.33 -8.06
C GLY A 166 3.15 -7.79 -7.51
N GLN A 167 4.06 -8.28 -8.35
CA GLN A 167 5.41 -8.63 -7.92
C GLN A 167 6.25 -7.36 -7.73
N VAL A 168 6.89 -7.23 -6.57
CA VAL A 168 7.80 -6.13 -6.25
C VAL A 168 9.23 -6.50 -6.66
N LEU A 169 9.91 -5.62 -7.39
CA LEU A 169 11.33 -5.75 -7.72
C LEU A 169 12.10 -4.58 -7.11
N TYR A 170 13.04 -4.87 -6.22
CA TYR A 170 13.83 -3.86 -5.51
C TYR A 170 15.16 -3.56 -6.22
N TYR A 171 15.57 -2.29 -6.15
CA TYR A 171 16.83 -1.78 -6.67
C TYR A 171 17.58 -1.04 -5.56
N GLN A 172 18.89 -1.28 -5.49
CA GLN A 172 19.80 -0.50 -4.65
C GLN A 172 20.57 0.47 -5.53
N ARG A 173 20.78 1.71 -5.08
CA ARG A 173 21.82 2.55 -5.69
C ARG A 173 23.12 1.80 -5.48
N ALA A 174 23.85 1.49 -6.55
CA ALA A 174 25.23 1.08 -6.42
C ALA A 174 25.93 2.20 -5.63
N ASN A 175 26.45 1.88 -4.43
CA ASN A 175 27.21 2.84 -3.65
C ASN A 175 28.31 3.38 -4.56
N GLY A 176 28.17 4.64 -4.98
CA GLY A 176 29.23 5.36 -5.67
C GLY A 176 30.37 5.50 -4.68
N GLY A 177 31.30 4.55 -4.70
CA GLY A 177 32.56 4.66 -4.00
C GLY A 177 33.27 5.90 -4.54
N THR A 178 33.41 6.91 -3.68
CA THR A 178 34.46 7.92 -3.81
C THR A 178 35.75 7.34 -3.27
#